data_AF-A0A968R225-F1
#
_entry.id   AF-A0A968R225-F1
#
_cell.length_a   1.000
_cell.length_b   1.000
_cell.length_c   1.000
_cell.angle_alpha   90.00
_cell.angle_beta   90.00
_cell.angle_gamma   90.00
#
_symmetry.space_group_name_H-M   'P 1'
#
loop_
_entity.id
_entity.type
_entity.pdbx_description
1 polymer ?
#
loop_
_entity_poly.entity_id
_entity_poly.type
_entity_poly.pdbx_seq_one_letter_code
_entity_poly.pdbx_strand_id
1 'polypeptide(L)'
;MSEQFSTEISDRICTHMNEDHANAVVLYAQIFGGQPNAESAQMLSIDANGMDLTAQIHGETLPVRVKFDRPLKDAEDAHHTLIEMVKQARKVAK
;
A
#
# COMPACT_ATOMS: atom_id res chain seq x y z
N MET A 1 9.25 21.08 9.49
CA MET A 1 8.73 20.11 10.48
C MET A 1 8.40 18.88 9.67
N SER A 2 9.22 17.83 9.74
CA SER A 2 8.92 16.57 9.06
C SER A 2 7.64 16.03 9.68
N GLU A 3 6.54 16.06 8.95
CA GLU A 3 5.29 15.43 9.36
C GLU A 3 5.57 13.92 9.46
N GLN A 4 5.96 13.49 10.65
CA GLN A 4 6.03 12.08 11.01
C GLN A 4 4.65 11.49 10.76
N PHE A 5 4.59 10.25 10.29
CA PHE A 5 3.38 9.48 9.98
C PHE A 5 2.37 9.51 11.15
N SER A 6 1.61 10.60 11.25
CA SER A 6 0.50 10.74 12.18
C SER A 6 -0.68 9.98 11.61
N THR A 7 -1.53 9.44 12.47
CA THR A 7 -2.74 8.71 12.08
C THR A 7 -3.57 9.48 11.04
N GLU A 8 -3.68 10.80 11.15
CA GLU A 8 -4.41 11.65 10.20
C GLU A 8 -3.82 11.65 8.78
N ILE A 9 -2.49 11.67 8.65
CA ILE A 9 -1.81 11.63 7.35
C ILE A 9 -1.96 10.25 6.73
N SER A 10 -1.75 9.19 7.54
CA SER A 10 -1.91 7.82 7.09
C SER A 10 -3.34 7.54 6.63
N ASP A 11 -4.35 8.00 7.37
CA ASP A 11 -5.77 7.85 7.02
C ASP A 11 -6.14 8.58 5.72
N ARG A 12 -5.62 9.80 5.54
CA ARG A 12 -5.83 10.57 4.31
C ARG A 12 -5.19 9.92 3.09
N ILE A 13 -3.96 9.42 3.21
CA ILE A 13 -3.28 8.66 2.15
C ILE A 13 -4.05 7.37 1.84
N CYS A 14 -4.44 6.64 2.88
CA CYS A 14 -5.19 5.40 2.79
C CYS A 14 -6.53 5.59 2.05
N THR A 15 -7.31 6.60 2.44
CA THR A 15 -8.58 6.94 1.80
C THR A 15 -8.38 7.31 0.34
N HIS A 16 -7.43 8.20 0.03
CA HIS A 16 -7.15 8.58 -1.35
C HIS A 16 -6.70 7.38 -2.21
N MET A 17 -5.82 6.53 -1.67
CA MET A 17 -5.34 5.34 -2.36
C MET A 17 -6.46 4.32 -2.58
N ASN A 18 -7.38 4.16 -1.62
CA ASN A 18 -8.50 3.26 -1.75
C ASN A 18 -9.56 3.77 -2.72
N GLU A 19 -9.79 5.08 -2.81
CA GLU A 19 -10.81 5.66 -3.69
C GLU A 19 -10.31 5.88 -5.13
N ASP A 20 -9.14 6.49 -5.31
CA ASP A 20 -8.59 6.84 -6.63
C ASP A 20 -7.73 5.70 -7.22
N HIS A 21 -7.16 4.86 -6.36
CA HIS A 21 -6.12 3.91 -6.73
C HIS A 21 -6.36 2.49 -6.20
N ALA A 22 -7.62 2.07 -5.98
CA ALA A 22 -7.96 0.72 -5.48
C ALA A 22 -7.21 -0.41 -6.23
N ASN A 23 -7.14 -0.30 -7.56
CA ASN A 23 -6.44 -1.27 -8.40
C ASN A 23 -4.92 -1.31 -8.12
N ALA A 24 -4.30 -0.16 -7.80
CA ALA A 24 -2.91 -0.14 -7.35
C ALA A 24 -2.71 -0.88 -6.02
N VAL A 25 -3.68 -0.76 -5.10
CA VAL A 25 -3.64 -1.45 -3.80
C VAL A 25 -3.71 -2.98 -4.00
N VAL A 26 -4.55 -3.45 -4.94
CA VAL A 26 -4.60 -4.87 -5.33
C VAL A 26 -3.26 -5.34 -5.84
N LEU A 27 -2.63 -4.57 -6.74
CA LEU A 27 -1.30 -4.89 -7.25
C LEU A 27 -0.25 -4.97 -6.13
N TYR A 28 -0.37 -4.16 -5.08
CA TYR A 28 0.51 -4.30 -3.92
C TYR A 28 0.32 -5.61 -3.19
N ALA A 29 -0.93 -6.00 -2.91
CA ALA A 29 -1.24 -7.28 -2.29
C ALA A 29 -0.71 -8.46 -3.12
N GLN A 30 -0.86 -8.40 -4.44
CA GLN A 30 -0.45 -9.46 -5.36
C GLN A 30 1.07 -9.57 -5.47
N ILE A 31 1.74 -8.46 -5.79
CA ILE A 31 3.17 -8.46 -6.13
C ILE A 31 4.04 -8.43 -4.87
N PHE A 32 3.74 -7.55 -3.91
CA PHE A 32 4.56 -7.38 -2.71
C PHE A 32 4.02 -8.15 -1.51
N GLY A 33 2.70 -8.32 -1.42
CA GLY A 33 2.03 -9.10 -0.38
C GLY A 33 2.07 -10.61 -0.60
N GLY A 34 2.54 -11.07 -1.77
CA GLY A 34 2.60 -12.48 -2.12
C GLY A 34 1.22 -13.14 -2.25
N GLN A 35 0.16 -12.36 -2.48
CA GLN A 35 -1.21 -12.83 -2.66
C GLN A 35 -1.64 -12.70 -4.14
N PRO A 36 -1.11 -13.51 -5.07
CA PRO A 36 -1.39 -13.35 -6.50
C PRO A 36 -2.87 -13.54 -6.86
N ASN A 37 -3.66 -14.20 -5.99
CA ASN A 37 -5.09 -14.41 -6.16
C ASN A 37 -5.95 -13.32 -5.51
N ALA A 38 -5.37 -12.21 -5.05
CA ALA A 38 -6.14 -11.09 -4.49
C ALA A 38 -7.03 -10.47 -5.57
N GLU A 39 -8.35 -10.49 -5.34
CA GLU A 39 -9.35 -9.92 -6.24
C GLU A 39 -9.56 -8.43 -5.95
N SER A 40 -9.56 -8.07 -4.66
CA SER A 40 -9.66 -6.70 -4.17
C SER A 40 -8.65 -6.48 -3.05
N ALA A 41 -8.25 -5.24 -2.80
CA ALA A 41 -7.44 -4.91 -1.65
C ALA A 41 -7.69 -3.49 -1.18
N GLN A 42 -7.53 -3.27 0.12
CA GLN A 42 -7.71 -1.97 0.75
C GLN A 42 -6.54 -1.69 1.66
N MET A 43 -5.96 -0.50 1.55
CA MET A 43 -5.00 -0.02 2.53
C MET A 43 -5.74 0.17 3.85
N LEU A 44 -5.07 -0.14 4.97
CA LEU A 44 -5.56 0.10 6.32
C LEU A 44 -4.74 1.20 6.98
N SER A 45 -3.42 1.06 6.96
CA SER A 45 -2.50 1.98 7.60
C SER A 45 -1.15 1.98 6.91
N ILE A 46 -0.42 3.08 7.04
CA ILE A 46 0.96 3.21 6.54
C ILE A 46 1.86 3.79 7.62
N ASP A 47 3.04 3.20 7.75
CA ASP A 47 4.09 3.53 8.70
C ASP A 47 5.43 3.72 7.97
N ALA A 48 6.43 4.25 8.69
CA ALA A 48 7.78 4.39 8.17
C ALA A 48 8.41 3.06 7.70
N ASN A 49 8.03 1.92 8.30
CA ASN A 49 8.63 0.62 7.98
C ASN A 49 7.85 -0.20 6.95
N GLY A 50 6.61 0.19 6.64
CA GLY A 50 5.72 -0.61 5.79
C GLY A 50 4.31 -0.07 5.77
N MET A 51 3.46 -0.76 5.04
CA MET A 51 2.03 -0.50 4.96
C MET A 51 1.25 -1.79 5.23
N ASP A 52 0.18 -1.65 5.99
CA ASP A 52 -0.79 -2.70 6.23
C ASP A 52 -1.97 -2.48 5.29
N LEU A 53 -2.36 -3.55 4.61
CA LEU A 53 -3.48 -3.60 3.70
C LEU A 53 -4.22 -4.92 3.89
N THR A 54 -5.46 -4.99 3.46
CA THR A 54 -6.25 -6.22 3.42
C THR A 54 -6.43 -6.63 1.98
N ALA A 55 -6.30 -7.93 1.71
CA ALA A 55 -6.55 -8.51 0.41
C ALA A 55 -7.78 -9.42 0.51
N GLN A 56 -8.69 -9.30 -0.44
CA GLN A 56 -9.85 -10.17 -0.55
C GLN A 56 -9.57 -11.26 -1.59
N ILE A 57 -9.62 -12.52 -1.15
CA ILE A 57 -9.33 -13.69 -1.97
C ILE A 57 -10.50 -14.66 -1.80
N HIS A 58 -11.26 -14.93 -2.86
CA HIS A 58 -12.36 -15.89 -2.85
C HIS A 58 -13.40 -15.59 -1.76
N GLY A 59 -13.62 -14.31 -1.46
CA GLY A 59 -14.52 -13.84 -0.41
C GLY A 59 -13.93 -13.82 1.01
N GLU A 60 -12.69 -14.25 1.21
CA GLU A 60 -11.98 -14.15 2.50
C GLU A 60 -11.08 -12.90 2.52
N THR A 61 -11.17 -12.12 3.60
CA THR A 61 -10.32 -10.94 3.79
C THR A 61 -9.10 -11.30 4.63
N LEU A 62 -7.93 -11.27 4.01
CA LEU A 62 -6.65 -11.59 4.62
C LEU A 62 -5.83 -10.32 4.88
N PRO A 63 -5.30 -10.13 6.09
CA PRO A 63 -4.38 -9.04 6.38
C PRO A 63 -3.02 -9.31 5.73
N VAL A 64 -2.51 -8.32 5.01
CA VAL A 64 -1.26 -8.35 4.27
C VAL A 64 -0.41 -7.17 4.69
N ARG A 65 0.81 -7.44 5.16
CA ARG A 65 1.76 -6.39 5.50
C ARG A 65 2.88 -6.33 4.48
N VAL A 66 2.98 -5.20 3.79
CA VAL A 66 4.05 -4.93 2.84
C VAL A 66 5.12 -4.12 3.54
N LYS A 67 6.33 -4.69 3.67
CA LYS A 67 7.47 -3.99 4.27
C LYS A 67 8.22 -3.20 3.20
N PHE A 68 8.61 -1.98 3.53
CA PHE A 68 9.50 -1.21 2.67
C PHE A 68 10.94 -1.70 2.84
N ASP A 69 11.72 -1.64 1.76
CA ASP A 69 13.14 -2.02 1.75
C ASP A 69 13.98 -1.08 2.64
N ARG A 70 13.52 0.16 2.79
CA ARG A 70 14.10 1.18 3.66
C ARG A 70 13.04 1.85 4.53
N PRO A 71 13.38 2.29 5.75
CA PRO A 71 12.49 3.11 6.54
C PRO A 71 12.31 4.49 5.88
N LEU A 72 11.06 4.89 5.70
CA LEU A 72 10.68 6.19 5.18
C LEU A 72 10.97 7.27 6.22
N LYS A 73 11.45 8.44 5.76
CA LYS A 73 11.75 9.56 6.66
C LYS A 73 10.54 10.40 7.01
N ASP A 74 9.65 10.61 6.04
CA ASP A 74 8.54 11.54 6.09
C ASP A 74 7.47 11.17 5.07
N ALA A 75 6.30 11.81 5.17
CA ALA A 75 5.17 11.56 4.27
C ALA A 75 5.51 11.82 2.78
N GLU A 76 6.40 12.75 2.49
CA GLU A 76 6.89 13.00 1.13
C GLU A 76 7.65 11.77 0.60
N ASP A 77 8.61 11.23 1.34
CA ASP A 77 9.33 10.00 0.96
C ASP A 77 8.39 8.80 0.81
N ALA A 78 7.32 8.73 1.62
CA ALA A 78 6.26 7.73 1.48
C ALA A 78 5.54 7.83 0.14
N HIS A 79 5.09 9.03 -0.20
CA HIS A 79 4.38 9.28 -1.44
C HIS A 79 5.24 8.91 -2.66
N HIS A 80 6.51 9.33 -2.66
CA HIS A 80 7.47 8.94 -3.69
C HIS A 80 7.66 7.42 -3.77
N THR A 81 7.84 6.76 -2.62
CA THR A 81 8.04 5.30 -2.57
C THR A 81 6.82 4.54 -3.08
N LEU A 82 5.60 4.94 -2.67
CA LEU A 82 4.36 4.37 -3.17
C LEU A 82 4.26 4.54 -4.70
N ILE A 83 4.50 5.73 -5.25
CA ILE A 83 4.45 5.95 -6.70
C ILE A 83 5.42 5.01 -7.46
N GLU A 84 6.63 4.83 -6.93
CA GLU A 84 7.60 3.93 -7.56
C GLU A 84 7.18 2.46 -7.44
N MET A 85 6.68 2.04 -6.28
CA MET A 85 6.19 0.67 -6.09
C MET A 85 4.98 0.36 -7.00
N VAL A 86 4.01 1.26 -7.18
CA VAL A 86 2.88 1.00 -8.10
C VAL A 86 3.35 0.89 -9.53
N LYS A 87 4.30 1.74 -9.96
CA LYS A 87 4.88 1.65 -11.30
C LYS A 87 5.59 0.32 -11.50
N GLN A 88 6.33 -0.16 -10.51
CA GLN A 88 6.97 -1.48 -10.54
C GLN A 88 5.93 -2.59 -10.61
N ALA A 89 4.91 -2.59 -9.75
CA ALA A 89 3.87 -3.59 -9.75
C ALA A 89 3.11 -3.65 -11.09
N ARG A 90 2.80 -2.48 -11.68
CA ARG A 90 2.19 -2.38 -13.03
C ARG A 90 3.09 -2.92 -14.14
N LYS A 91 4.42 -2.86 -14.00
CA LYS A 91 5.35 -3.46 -14.97
C LYS A 91 5.40 -4.97 -14.84
N VAL A 92 5.25 -5.51 -13.63
CA VAL A 92 5.27 -6.97 -13.37
C VAL A 92 3.94 -7.61 -13.74
N ALA A 93 2.81 -6.92 -13.53
CA ALA A 93 1.48 -7.41 -13.87
C ALA A 93 1.13 -7.34 -15.38
N LYS A 94 2.08 -6.93 -16.23
CA LYS A 94 1.90 -6.82 -17.68
C LYS A 94 2.61 -7.97 -18.39
#